data_AF-A0A8H4K6Q2-F1
#
_entry.id   AF-A0A8H4K6Q2-F1
#
_cell.length_a   1.000
_cell.length_b   1.000
_cell.length_c   1.000
_cell.angle_alpha   90.00
_cell.angle_beta   90.00
_cell.angle_gamma   90.00
#
_symmetry.space_group_name_H-M   'P 1'
#
loop_
_entity.id
_entity.type
_entity.pdbx_description
1 polymer ?
#
loop_
_entity_poly.entity_id
_entity_poly.type
_entity_poly.pdbx_seq_one_letter_code
_entity_poly.pdbx_strand_id
1 'polypeptide(L)'
;MASHFTFLNTSHAPSLGAVEAKKMRSHITRTNFARRRQRFAKERQKLHAAQSRHSGLQVLPEARLQHTSDALEESAWPDLDPTCDRPFSTMSDYPNSSVAYLLHEFRPIIFPAGTGTPGSDRETVWVNLLLSEPALIEASMSIGLKYFPKWRNAWGVHAGDIHKIRAIKMINSSLGTAAGLTDGILGAVFTLTYAERLANNDAAVEVHTQGLAQMIRLRRSSGNNPFPTWFSDFLLHDSIGQSISSQNDSHNKLMQALRNEDHPTSMDVSRISDGLDHLRRTINDYHASPNPPALVRLNIEYQVECLQLDVEVLLASEEHHVRTLRCAFRLFLLLMWPSKPNGTIQTLADELRYALTEPHIRLCSSMALTIWEFFVGALAAEAPGETRSWFIDRLGDIFKPRHATEWRHVVDILSKAFMPPECLLEKCRVVWQEVDRAQVGENDEAITID
;
A
#
# COMPACT_ATOMS: atom_id res chain seq x y z
N MET A 1 -39.23 7.91 57.09
CA MET A 1 -37.78 8.18 57.20
C MET A 1 -37.47 9.39 56.34
N ALA A 2 -36.92 10.45 56.95
CA ALA A 2 -36.78 11.76 56.31
C ALA A 2 -35.73 11.75 55.18
N SER A 3 -36.11 12.25 54.01
CA SER A 3 -35.19 12.52 52.90
C SER A 3 -34.47 13.85 53.15
N HIS A 4 -33.16 13.79 53.37
CA HIS A 4 -32.31 14.97 53.39
C HIS A 4 -32.26 15.58 51.97
N PHE A 5 -32.84 16.76 51.80
CA PHE A 5 -32.60 17.60 50.63
C PHE A 5 -31.54 18.65 50.96
N THR A 6 -30.48 18.70 50.15
CA THR A 6 -29.48 19.77 50.20
C THR A 6 -29.91 20.85 49.21
N PHE A 7 -30.35 22.01 49.71
CA PHE A 7 -30.56 23.19 48.87
C PHE A 7 -29.25 23.96 48.72
N LEU A 8 -28.98 24.42 47.49
CA LEU A 8 -27.83 25.26 47.17
C LEU A 8 -28.23 26.73 47.40
N ASN A 9 -27.63 27.38 48.41
CA ASN A 9 -27.79 28.81 48.65
C ASN A 9 -27.05 29.60 47.56
N THR A 10 -27.75 30.45 46.80
CA THR A 10 -27.16 31.32 45.75
C THR A 10 -26.99 32.76 46.19
N SER A 11 -27.18 33.07 47.47
CA SER A 11 -27.04 34.42 48.03
C SER A 11 -25.69 34.53 48.75
N HIS A 12 -24.72 35.22 48.13
CA HIS A 12 -23.44 35.66 48.71
C HIS A 12 -22.37 34.59 49.04
N ALA A 13 -22.29 33.48 48.30
CA ALA A 13 -21.12 32.59 48.34
C ALA A 13 -20.01 33.08 47.40
N PRO A 14 -18.71 32.97 47.76
CA PRO A 14 -17.61 33.37 46.88
C PRO A 14 -17.68 32.56 45.59
N SER A 15 -17.71 33.26 44.45
CA SER A 15 -17.75 32.64 43.13
C SER A 15 -16.55 31.70 42.97
N LEU A 16 -16.82 30.40 42.78
CA LEU A 16 -15.80 29.43 42.38
C LEU A 16 -15.12 29.94 41.10
N GLY A 17 -13.79 30.04 41.13
CA GLY A 17 -13.00 30.39 39.95
C GLY A 17 -13.30 29.44 38.78
N ALA A 18 -13.04 29.89 37.56
CA ALA A 18 -13.35 29.13 36.35
C ALA A 18 -12.74 27.71 36.35
N VAL A 19 -11.60 27.54 37.03
CA VAL A 19 -10.88 26.27 37.18
C VAL A 19 -11.58 25.34 38.15
N GLU A 20 -12.00 25.84 39.31
CA GLU A 20 -12.71 25.08 40.34
C GLU A 20 -14.11 24.70 39.86
N ALA A 21 -14.79 25.61 39.16
CA ALA A 21 -16.07 25.32 38.50
C ALA A 21 -15.93 24.24 37.42
N LYS A 22 -14.82 24.25 36.65
CA LYS A 22 -14.52 23.20 35.66
C LYS A 22 -14.21 21.85 36.32
N LYS A 23 -13.46 21.83 37.43
CA LYS A 23 -13.20 20.61 38.21
C LYS A 23 -14.46 20.04 38.84
N MET A 24 -15.32 20.90 39.40
CA MET A 24 -16.61 20.50 39.96
C MET A 24 -17.54 19.94 38.88
N ARG A 25 -17.67 20.61 37.72
CA ARG A 25 -18.44 20.10 36.57
C ARG A 25 -17.91 18.75 36.10
N SER A 26 -16.58 18.60 35.97
CA SER A 26 -15.94 17.32 35.64
C SER A 26 -16.30 16.21 36.63
N HIS A 27 -16.25 16.50 37.93
CA HIS A 27 -16.55 15.53 38.97
C HIS A 27 -18.03 15.11 38.99
N ILE A 28 -18.96 16.06 38.83
CA ILE A 28 -20.40 15.81 38.75
C ILE A 28 -20.72 14.97 37.51
N THR A 29 -20.14 15.33 36.36
CA THR A 29 -20.33 14.61 35.09
C THR A 29 -19.83 13.17 35.20
N ARG A 30 -18.62 12.97 35.76
CA ARG A 30 -18.07 11.62 36.00
C ARG A 30 -18.96 10.79 36.93
N THR A 31 -19.52 11.40 37.97
CA THR A 31 -20.41 10.74 38.93
C THR A 31 -21.77 10.39 38.32
N ASN A 32 -22.33 11.27 37.49
CA ASN A 32 -23.58 11.03 36.77
C ASN A 32 -23.43 9.92 35.72
N PHE A 33 -22.33 9.89 34.98
CA PHE A 33 -22.04 8.79 34.06
C PHE A 33 -21.84 7.45 34.79
N ALA A 34 -21.20 7.44 35.96
CA ALA A 34 -21.08 6.22 36.77
C ALA A 34 -22.44 5.72 37.28
N ARG A 35 -23.30 6.62 37.78
CA ARG A 35 -24.67 6.27 38.19
C ARG A 35 -25.52 5.80 37.01
N ARG A 36 -25.36 6.39 35.83
CA ARG A 36 -26.05 5.96 34.59
C ARG A 36 -25.63 4.55 34.18
N ARG A 37 -24.33 4.24 34.23
CA ARG A 37 -23.82 2.87 33.99
C ARG A 37 -24.37 1.85 34.99
N GLN A 38 -24.49 2.22 36.27
CA GLN A 38 -25.10 1.34 37.28
C GLN A 38 -26.61 1.12 37.04
N ARG A 39 -27.35 2.12 36.55
CA ARG A 39 -28.77 1.97 36.18
C ARG A 39 -28.93 0.99 35.01
N PHE A 40 -28.14 1.16 33.95
CA PHE A 40 -28.16 0.24 32.81
C PHE A 40 -27.77 -1.20 33.21
N ALA A 41 -26.81 -1.38 34.12
CA ALA A 41 -26.48 -2.70 34.64
C ALA A 41 -27.66 -3.35 35.40
N LYS A 42 -28.41 -2.56 36.20
CA LYS A 42 -29.60 -3.05 36.91
C LYS A 42 -30.78 -3.33 35.99
N GLU A 43 -30.99 -2.53 34.94
CA GLU A 43 -32.02 -2.79 33.93
C GLU A 43 -31.72 -4.07 33.13
N ARG A 44 -30.44 -4.27 32.77
CA ARG A 44 -29.99 -5.47 32.07
C ARG A 44 -30.16 -6.75 32.90
N GLN A 45 -29.93 -6.67 34.22
CA GLN A 45 -30.24 -7.77 35.14
C GLN A 45 -31.75 -8.05 35.29
N LYS A 46 -32.60 -7.02 35.25
CA LYS A 46 -34.07 -7.20 35.28
C LYS A 46 -34.61 -7.83 33.99
N LEU A 47 -34.06 -7.47 32.83
CA LEU A 47 -34.42 -8.08 31.54
C LEU A 47 -34.05 -9.56 31.49
N HIS A 48 -32.86 -9.94 31.98
CA HIS A 48 -32.47 -11.35 32.10
C HIS A 48 -33.35 -12.14 33.08
N ALA A 49 -33.79 -11.52 34.18
CA ALA A 49 -34.70 -12.17 35.13
C ALA A 49 -36.14 -12.33 34.59
N ALA A 50 -36.57 -11.47 33.66
CA ALA A 50 -37.88 -11.55 33.01
C ALA A 50 -37.90 -12.58 31.87
N GLN A 51 -36.83 -12.69 31.08
CA GLN A 51 -36.70 -13.69 30.00
C GLN A 51 -36.59 -15.13 30.52
N SER A 52 -35.99 -15.34 31.70
CA SER A 52 -35.91 -16.67 32.32
C SER A 52 -37.25 -17.20 32.87
N ARG A 53 -38.31 -16.37 32.89
CA ARG A 53 -39.65 -16.77 33.36
C ARG A 53 -40.62 -17.19 32.24
N HIS A 54 -40.26 -17.04 30.95
CA HIS A 54 -41.19 -17.25 29.84
C HIS A 54 -40.85 -18.38 28.85
N SER A 55 -39.76 -19.14 29.05
CA SER A 55 -39.49 -20.34 28.24
C SER A 55 -39.94 -21.60 28.96
N GLY A 56 -41.23 -21.91 28.81
CA GLY A 56 -41.82 -23.20 29.16
C GLY A 56 -43.14 -23.40 28.43
N LEU A 57 -43.12 -24.29 27.42
CA LEU A 57 -44.22 -25.01 26.75
C LEU A 57 -44.80 -24.45 25.42
N GLN A 58 -44.42 -25.16 24.35
CA GLN A 58 -45.26 -25.87 23.35
C GLN A 58 -45.88 -25.19 22.09
N VAL A 59 -45.45 -25.75 20.93
CA VAL A 59 -46.23 -26.35 19.79
C VAL A 59 -46.86 -25.44 18.70
N LEU A 60 -46.48 -25.71 17.43
CA LEU A 60 -47.05 -25.29 16.11
C LEU A 60 -48.43 -25.95 15.82
N PRO A 61 -49.31 -25.57 14.84
CA PRO A 61 -48.97 -25.07 13.47
C PRO A 61 -49.95 -24.09 12.74
N GLU A 62 -49.48 -23.59 11.58
CA GLU A 62 -50.17 -23.22 10.31
C GLU A 62 -51.30 -22.16 10.17
N ALA A 63 -51.10 -21.32 9.12
CA ALA A 63 -52.05 -20.86 8.09
C ALA A 63 -52.48 -19.35 8.01
N ARG A 64 -52.00 -18.74 6.91
CA ARG A 64 -52.72 -17.95 5.86
C ARG A 64 -53.18 -16.48 6.09
N LEU A 65 -52.80 -15.67 5.07
CA LEU A 65 -53.49 -14.51 4.43
C LEU A 65 -53.50 -13.20 5.26
N GLN A 66 -53.37 -11.98 4.74
CA GLN A 66 -53.03 -11.35 3.44
C GLN A 66 -53.03 -9.81 3.73
N HIS A 67 -52.45 -9.02 2.83
CA HIS A 67 -52.71 -7.59 2.59
C HIS A 67 -51.89 -6.48 3.31
N THR A 68 -50.85 -6.05 2.59
CA THR A 68 -50.61 -4.69 2.02
C THR A 68 -50.74 -3.44 2.90
N SER A 69 -49.64 -2.71 3.08
CA SER A 69 -49.50 -1.30 2.67
C SER A 69 -48.05 -0.82 2.82
N ASP A 70 -47.55 -0.15 1.78
CA ASP A 70 -46.21 0.44 1.64
C ASP A 70 -45.85 1.47 2.72
N ALA A 71 -44.59 1.47 3.18
CA ALA A 71 -43.75 2.65 3.37
C ALA A 71 -42.35 2.30 3.96
N LEU A 72 -41.30 2.61 3.18
CA LEU A 72 -39.91 2.92 3.59
C LEU A 72 -39.13 1.83 4.37
N GLU A 73 -38.42 0.98 3.63
CA GLU A 73 -37.36 0.11 4.16
C GLU A 73 -36.13 0.93 4.58
N GLU A 74 -36.05 1.25 5.87
CA GLU A 74 -34.79 1.48 6.56
C GLU A 74 -34.20 0.09 6.85
N SER A 75 -33.12 -0.28 6.16
CA SER A 75 -32.56 -1.64 6.25
C SER A 75 -32.14 -1.96 7.69
N ALA A 76 -32.89 -2.85 8.33
CA ALA A 76 -32.55 -3.42 9.62
C ALA A 76 -31.21 -4.16 9.51
N TRP A 77 -30.22 -3.67 10.26
CA TRP A 77 -28.98 -4.37 10.51
C TRP A 77 -29.29 -5.76 11.11
N PRO A 78 -28.69 -6.86 10.62
CA PRO A 78 -28.86 -8.15 11.27
C PRO A 78 -28.21 -8.10 12.66
N ASP A 79 -28.94 -8.60 13.66
CA ASP A 79 -28.48 -8.75 15.05
C ASP A 79 -27.12 -9.48 15.09
N LEU A 80 -26.11 -8.77 15.58
CA LEU A 80 -24.75 -9.30 15.74
C LEU A 80 -24.73 -10.34 16.86
N ASP A 81 -24.29 -11.55 16.54
CA ASP A 81 -23.92 -12.56 17.52
C ASP A 81 -22.82 -12.01 18.46
N PRO A 82 -23.09 -11.83 19.76
CA PRO A 82 -22.16 -11.24 20.72
C PRO A 82 -20.94 -12.14 21.06
N THR A 83 -20.79 -13.27 20.37
CA THR A 83 -19.64 -14.17 20.51
C THR A 83 -18.59 -14.01 19.40
N CYS A 84 -18.89 -13.30 18.30
CA CYS A 84 -17.93 -13.06 17.21
C CYS A 84 -16.90 -11.95 17.48
N ASP A 85 -17.11 -11.07 18.48
CA ASP A 85 -16.32 -9.85 18.69
C ASP A 85 -15.02 -10.02 19.51
N ARG A 86 -14.65 -11.24 19.91
CA ARG A 86 -13.68 -11.44 21.01
C ARG A 86 -12.18 -11.50 20.67
N PRO A 87 -11.67 -11.84 19.48
CA PRO A 87 -10.22 -11.95 19.37
C PRO A 87 -9.50 -10.60 19.12
N PHE A 88 -10.19 -9.54 18.69
CA PHE A 88 -9.52 -8.29 18.26
C PHE A 88 -10.00 -6.98 18.90
N SER A 89 -11.12 -6.97 19.63
CA SER A 89 -11.53 -5.79 20.41
C SER A 89 -10.51 -5.42 21.51
N THR A 90 -9.59 -6.32 21.85
CA THR A 90 -8.50 -6.12 22.80
C THR A 90 -7.20 -5.58 22.18
N MET A 91 -7.07 -5.50 20.83
CA MET A 91 -5.88 -4.92 20.20
C MET A 91 -5.87 -3.38 20.20
N SER A 92 -7.02 -2.74 20.40
CA SER A 92 -7.15 -1.28 20.36
C SER A 92 -6.44 -0.55 21.51
N ASP A 93 -6.06 -1.24 22.59
CA ASP A 93 -5.54 -0.59 23.81
C ASP A 93 -4.04 -0.82 24.04
N TYR A 94 -3.36 -1.64 23.23
CA TYR A 94 -1.93 -1.92 23.39
C TYR A 94 -1.17 -1.90 22.04
N PRO A 95 -0.27 -0.93 21.79
CA PRO A 95 0.50 -0.85 20.54
C PRO A 95 1.37 -2.11 20.28
N ASN A 96 1.78 -2.82 21.33
CA ASN A 96 2.49 -4.10 21.22
C ASN A 96 1.70 -5.17 20.45
N SER A 97 0.37 -5.12 20.50
CA SER A 97 -0.50 -6.09 19.83
C SER A 97 -0.61 -5.81 18.32
N SER A 98 -0.78 -4.55 17.93
CA SER A 98 -0.79 -4.11 16.52
C SER A 98 0.56 -4.29 15.85
N VAL A 99 1.65 -3.97 16.54
CA VAL A 99 3.01 -4.22 16.07
C VAL A 99 3.25 -5.72 15.87
N ALA A 100 2.89 -6.55 16.86
CA ALA A 100 3.04 -7.99 16.75
C ALA A 100 2.23 -8.55 15.57
N TYR A 101 1.01 -8.06 15.36
CA TYR A 101 0.21 -8.40 14.18
C TYR A 101 0.91 -8.00 12.88
N LEU A 102 1.36 -6.75 12.73
CA LEU A 102 1.99 -6.27 11.51
C LEU A 102 3.27 -7.04 11.19
N LEU A 103 4.12 -7.27 12.20
CA LEU A 103 5.37 -8.01 12.07
C LEU A 103 5.16 -9.52 11.91
N HIS A 104 4.02 -10.08 12.32
CA HIS A 104 3.71 -11.48 12.07
C HIS A 104 3.13 -11.69 10.67
N GLU A 105 2.12 -10.91 10.29
CA GLU A 105 1.37 -11.13 9.06
C GLU A 105 2.07 -10.61 7.80
N PHE A 106 2.71 -9.43 7.87
CA PHE A 106 3.24 -8.76 6.67
C PHE A 106 4.75 -8.88 6.52
N ARG A 107 5.47 -9.27 7.57
CA ARG A 107 6.92 -9.45 7.51
C ARG A 107 7.38 -10.41 6.40
N PRO A 108 6.74 -11.57 6.14
CA PRO A 108 7.14 -12.43 5.02
C PRO A 108 6.98 -11.76 3.64
N ILE A 109 6.06 -10.79 3.52
CA ILE A 109 5.80 -10.07 2.27
C ILE A 109 6.82 -8.93 2.07
N ILE A 110 7.17 -8.25 3.16
CA ILE A 110 8.10 -7.11 3.15
C ILE A 110 9.56 -7.59 3.11
N PHE A 111 9.85 -8.70 3.79
CA PHE A 111 11.16 -9.32 3.98
C PHE A 111 11.12 -10.83 3.67
N PRO A 112 10.99 -11.22 2.39
CA PRO A 112 10.84 -12.63 2.01
C PRO A 112 12.06 -13.51 2.34
N ALA A 113 13.21 -12.92 2.65
CA ALA A 113 14.43 -13.63 3.06
C ALA A 113 14.57 -13.78 4.60
N GLY A 114 13.64 -13.26 5.41
CA GLY A 114 13.78 -13.21 6.87
C GLY A 114 13.34 -14.48 7.60
N THR A 115 14.13 -14.98 8.55
CA THR A 115 13.89 -16.21 9.33
C THR A 115 13.25 -15.98 10.71
N GLY A 116 12.71 -14.78 10.99
CA GLY A 116 12.02 -14.43 12.24
C GLY A 116 12.77 -13.46 13.17
N THR A 117 14.04 -13.17 12.91
CA THR A 117 14.79 -12.00 13.44
C THR A 117 15.06 -11.01 12.31
N PRO A 118 15.37 -9.71 12.57
CA PRO A 118 15.77 -8.81 11.50
C PRO A 118 16.94 -9.41 10.73
N GLY A 119 16.72 -9.73 9.46
CA GLY A 119 17.70 -10.36 8.59
C GLY A 119 18.73 -9.37 8.06
N SER A 120 18.52 -8.05 8.23
CA SER A 120 19.42 -6.99 7.81
C SER A 120 19.37 -5.75 8.71
N ASP A 121 20.40 -4.89 8.61
CA ASP A 121 20.43 -3.58 9.28
C ASP A 121 19.28 -2.67 8.82
N ARG A 122 18.92 -2.73 7.53
CA ARG A 122 17.80 -1.98 6.96
C ARG A 122 16.46 -2.42 7.54
N GLU A 123 16.26 -3.72 7.71
CA GLU A 123 15.08 -4.25 8.39
C GLU A 123 15.00 -3.77 9.84
N THR A 124 16.12 -3.78 10.55
CA THR A 124 16.19 -3.26 11.93
C THR A 124 15.79 -1.78 11.99
N VAL A 125 16.31 -0.96 11.08
CA VAL A 125 15.96 0.47 10.97
C VAL A 125 14.48 0.66 10.65
N TRP A 126 13.91 -0.14 9.75
CA TRP A 126 12.49 -0.08 9.40
C TRP A 126 11.59 -0.48 10.58
N VAL A 127 11.91 -1.56 11.28
CA VAL A 127 11.17 -1.99 12.47
C VAL A 127 11.25 -0.91 13.56
N ASN A 128 12.42 -0.33 13.79
CA ASN A 128 12.57 0.78 14.75
C ASN A 128 11.75 2.01 14.35
N LEU A 129 11.67 2.32 13.05
CA LEU A 129 10.83 3.40 12.55
C LEU A 129 9.35 3.13 12.85
N LEU A 130 8.87 1.93 12.52
CA LEU A 130 7.49 1.51 12.80
C LEU A 130 7.16 1.59 14.30
N LEU A 131 8.08 1.11 15.15
CA LEU A 131 7.91 1.13 16.61
C LEU A 131 7.93 2.53 17.21
N SER A 132 8.70 3.45 16.62
CA SER A 132 8.88 4.81 17.15
C SER A 132 7.74 5.76 16.80
N GLU A 133 6.92 5.45 15.79
CA GLU A 133 5.86 6.34 15.31
C GLU A 133 4.46 5.72 15.37
N PRO A 134 3.63 6.09 16.35
CA PRO A 134 2.25 5.60 16.48
C PRO A 134 1.38 5.89 15.25
N ALA A 135 1.56 7.04 14.59
CA ALA A 135 0.78 7.37 13.40
C ALA A 135 1.04 6.39 12.25
N LEU A 136 2.27 5.89 12.11
CA LEU A 136 2.65 4.93 11.09
C LEU A 136 2.05 3.54 11.38
N ILE A 137 1.99 3.14 12.65
CA ILE A 137 1.32 1.91 13.06
C ILE A 137 -0.18 1.99 12.70
N GLU A 138 -0.85 3.06 13.08
CA GLU A 138 -2.28 3.27 12.79
C GLU A 138 -2.56 3.30 11.28
N ALA A 139 -1.71 3.98 10.48
CA ALA A 139 -1.81 3.98 9.04
C ALA A 139 -1.63 2.56 8.46
N SER A 140 -0.65 1.80 8.94
CA SER A 140 -0.39 0.43 8.50
C SER A 140 -1.53 -0.53 8.85
N MET A 141 -2.07 -0.42 10.07
CA MET A 141 -3.24 -1.20 10.51
C MET A 141 -4.48 -0.92 9.66
N SER A 142 -4.66 0.33 9.21
CA SER A 142 -5.80 0.69 8.34
C SER A 142 -5.82 -0.13 7.05
N ILE A 143 -4.66 -0.35 6.45
CA ILE A 143 -4.50 -1.18 5.24
C ILE A 143 -4.63 -2.65 5.61
N GLY A 144 -3.88 -3.09 6.62
CA GLY A 144 -3.81 -4.49 7.01
C GLY A 144 -5.17 -5.09 7.35
N LEU A 145 -6.03 -4.35 8.06
CA LEU A 145 -7.38 -4.83 8.40
C LEU A 145 -8.36 -4.76 7.22
N LYS A 146 -8.23 -3.76 6.35
CA LYS A 146 -9.19 -3.52 5.26
C LYS A 146 -8.97 -4.43 4.06
N TYR A 147 -7.72 -4.76 3.76
CA TYR A 147 -7.35 -5.43 2.51
C TYR A 147 -6.78 -6.84 2.69
N PHE A 148 -6.48 -7.28 3.92
CA PHE A 148 -5.99 -8.63 4.14
C PHE A 148 -7.12 -9.67 4.03
N PRO A 149 -6.93 -10.81 3.33
CA PRO A 149 -8.00 -11.76 3.03
C PRO A 149 -8.81 -12.23 4.25
N LYS A 150 -8.13 -12.47 5.38
CA LYS A 150 -8.76 -12.92 6.63
C LYS A 150 -9.76 -11.91 7.21
N TRP A 151 -9.56 -10.62 6.95
CA TRP A 151 -10.32 -9.52 7.54
C TRP A 151 -11.16 -8.76 6.51
N ARG A 152 -11.29 -9.28 5.29
CA ARG A 152 -12.05 -8.65 4.20
C ARG A 152 -13.57 -8.82 4.38
N ASN A 153 -14.08 -8.37 5.53
CA ASN A 153 -15.48 -8.35 5.92
C ASN A 153 -15.87 -6.96 6.43
N ALA A 154 -17.15 -6.74 6.73
CA ALA A 154 -17.67 -5.44 7.17
C ALA A 154 -16.95 -4.92 8.43
N TRP A 155 -16.58 -5.82 9.35
CA TRP A 155 -15.85 -5.45 10.56
C TRP A 155 -14.43 -4.97 10.26
N GLY A 156 -13.66 -5.68 9.42
CA GLY A 156 -12.29 -5.29 9.08
C GLY A 156 -12.23 -3.99 8.31
N VAL A 157 -13.21 -3.73 7.43
CA VAL A 157 -13.38 -2.43 6.77
C VAL A 157 -13.63 -1.33 7.80
N HIS A 158 -14.60 -1.51 8.71
CA HIS A 158 -14.92 -0.52 9.74
C HIS A 158 -13.75 -0.25 10.70
N ALA A 159 -13.08 -1.30 11.16
CA ALA A 159 -11.91 -1.20 12.01
C ALA A 159 -10.77 -0.48 11.29
N GLY A 160 -10.52 -0.81 10.01
CA GLY A 160 -9.54 -0.13 9.17
C GLY A 160 -9.81 1.36 9.04
N ASP A 161 -11.08 1.77 8.85
CA ASP A 161 -11.45 3.19 8.77
C ASP A 161 -11.24 3.93 10.11
N ILE A 162 -11.47 3.27 11.25
CA ILE A 162 -11.15 3.84 12.58
C ILE A 162 -9.64 4.09 12.70
N HIS A 163 -8.80 3.13 12.32
CA HIS A 163 -7.34 3.26 12.34
C HIS A 163 -6.86 4.38 11.41
N LYS A 164 -7.44 4.52 10.21
CA LYS A 164 -7.18 5.66 9.31
C LYS A 164 -7.49 7.00 9.98
N ILE A 165 -8.65 7.13 10.63
CA ILE A 165 -9.03 8.38 11.34
C ILE A 165 -8.05 8.70 12.48
N ARG A 166 -7.61 7.68 13.23
CA ARG A 166 -6.62 7.83 14.30
C ARG A 166 -5.27 8.30 13.76
N ALA A 167 -4.79 7.70 12.68
CA ALA A 167 -3.55 8.10 12.01
C ALA A 167 -3.59 9.57 11.58
N ILE A 168 -4.67 9.99 10.89
CA ILE A 168 -4.86 11.38 10.45
C ILE A 168 -4.85 12.35 11.65
N LYS A 169 -5.53 11.98 12.75
CA LYS A 169 -5.55 12.81 13.97
C LYS A 169 -4.16 12.95 14.59
N MET A 170 -3.38 11.87 14.63
CA MET A 170 -2.01 11.89 15.15
C MET A 170 -1.10 12.75 14.26
N ILE A 171 -1.16 12.57 12.94
CA ILE A 171 -0.40 13.37 11.96
C ILE A 171 -0.71 14.86 12.13
N ASN A 172 -2.00 15.23 12.15
CA ASN A 172 -2.41 16.63 12.33
C ASN A 172 -1.95 17.22 13.67
N SER A 173 -1.92 16.40 14.72
CA SER A 173 -1.42 16.83 16.04
C SER A 173 0.10 17.06 16.00
N SER A 174 0.86 16.18 15.34
CA SER A 174 2.31 16.30 15.16
C SER A 174 2.66 17.52 14.31
N LEU A 175 1.95 17.76 13.20
CA LEU A 175 2.15 18.92 12.32
C LEU A 175 1.94 20.27 13.04
N GLY A 176 1.19 20.30 14.15
CA GLY A 176 1.05 21.47 15.00
C GLY A 176 2.31 21.82 15.82
N THR A 177 3.39 21.05 15.69
CA THR A 177 4.64 21.22 16.45
C THR A 177 5.85 21.35 15.53
N ALA A 178 6.87 22.13 15.95
CA ALA A 178 8.10 22.33 15.19
C ALA A 178 8.93 21.05 15.00
N ALA A 179 8.70 20.01 15.82
CA ALA A 179 9.37 18.71 15.75
C ALA A 179 8.56 17.63 14.99
N GLY A 180 7.39 17.98 14.45
CA GLY A 180 6.42 17.00 13.93
C GLY A 180 6.73 16.39 12.56
N LEU A 181 7.84 16.76 11.92
CA LEU A 181 8.22 16.30 10.57
C LEU A 181 9.24 15.14 10.63
N THR A 182 8.95 14.13 11.45
CA THR A 182 9.79 12.93 11.61
C THR A 182 9.71 12.02 10.37
N ASP A 183 10.69 11.13 10.19
CA ASP A 183 10.63 10.08 9.15
C ASP A 183 9.35 9.23 9.29
N GLY A 184 8.94 8.97 10.53
CA GLY A 184 7.75 8.18 10.83
C GLY A 184 6.48 8.86 10.35
N ILE A 185 6.34 10.17 10.60
CA ILE A 185 5.16 10.94 10.15
C ILE A 185 5.09 10.99 8.62
N LEU A 186 6.23 11.16 7.94
CA LEU A 186 6.29 11.09 6.48
C LEU A 186 5.90 9.69 5.97
N GLY A 187 6.39 8.63 6.62
CA GLY A 187 6.01 7.25 6.33
C GLY A 187 4.52 6.98 6.57
N ALA A 188 3.93 7.59 7.60
CA ALA A 188 2.51 7.46 7.91
C ALA A 188 1.65 8.11 6.83
N VAL A 189 2.01 9.32 6.38
CA VAL A 189 1.33 10.00 5.28
C VAL A 189 1.46 9.20 3.98
N PHE A 190 2.66 8.71 3.65
CA PHE A 190 2.87 7.84 2.48
C PHE A 190 2.00 6.58 2.52
N THR A 191 1.94 5.92 3.69
CA THR A 191 1.08 4.74 3.90
C THR A 191 -0.40 5.08 3.69
N LEU A 192 -0.87 6.23 4.17
CA LEU A 192 -2.24 6.68 3.92
C LEU A 192 -2.47 7.00 2.43
N THR A 193 -1.52 7.63 1.74
CA THR A 193 -1.60 7.81 0.28
C THR A 193 -1.79 6.46 -0.42
N TYR A 194 -1.06 5.43 0.01
CA TYR A 194 -1.24 4.08 -0.53
C TYR A 194 -2.60 3.47 -0.19
N ALA A 195 -3.11 3.69 1.03
CA ALA A 195 -4.46 3.26 1.40
C ALA A 195 -5.55 3.89 0.50
N GLU A 196 -5.43 5.19 0.19
CA GLU A 196 -6.35 5.87 -0.73
C GLU A 196 -6.24 5.36 -2.17
N ARG A 197 -5.03 5.01 -2.60
CA ARG A 197 -4.81 4.35 -3.91
C ARG A 197 -5.55 3.01 -3.98
N LEU A 198 -5.43 2.18 -2.95
CA LEU A 198 -6.16 0.90 -2.89
C LEU A 198 -7.69 1.07 -2.83
N ALA A 199 -8.17 2.24 -2.40
CA ALA A 199 -9.58 2.59 -2.41
C ALA A 199 -10.05 3.26 -3.71
N ASN A 200 -9.16 3.45 -4.70
CA ASN A 200 -9.40 4.24 -5.92
C ASN A 200 -9.93 5.65 -5.61
N ASN A 201 -9.38 6.31 -4.59
CA ASN A 201 -9.76 7.65 -4.18
C ASN A 201 -8.74 8.70 -4.65
N ASP A 202 -8.71 8.96 -5.96
CA ASP A 202 -7.69 9.79 -6.61
C ASP A 202 -7.58 11.20 -6.02
N ALA A 203 -8.72 11.78 -5.61
CA ALA A 203 -8.74 13.10 -4.97
C ALA A 203 -7.98 13.10 -3.63
N ALA A 204 -8.11 12.05 -2.82
CA ALA A 204 -7.39 11.95 -1.56
C ALA A 204 -5.91 11.56 -1.75
N VAL A 205 -5.62 10.73 -2.76
CA VAL A 205 -4.23 10.44 -3.19
C VAL A 205 -3.51 11.74 -3.52
N GLU A 206 -4.14 12.61 -4.31
CA GLU A 206 -3.59 13.91 -4.69
C GLU A 206 -3.27 14.78 -3.47
N VAL A 207 -4.24 14.90 -2.55
CA VAL A 207 -4.09 15.68 -1.31
C VAL A 207 -2.93 15.16 -0.46
N HIS A 208 -2.84 13.84 -0.27
CA HIS A 208 -1.78 13.26 0.55
C HIS A 208 -0.40 13.35 -0.12
N THR A 209 -0.29 13.16 -1.45
CA THR A 209 0.96 13.31 -2.20
C THR A 209 1.47 14.75 -2.17
N GLN A 210 0.60 15.73 -2.40
CA GLN A 210 0.97 17.14 -2.30
C GLN A 210 1.38 17.52 -0.87
N GLY A 211 0.62 17.06 0.14
CA GLY A 211 0.94 17.27 1.54
C GLY A 211 2.30 16.70 1.92
N LEU A 212 2.62 15.48 1.47
CA LEU A 212 3.91 14.84 1.69
C LEU A 212 5.06 15.64 1.06
N ALA A 213 4.89 16.10 -0.18
CA ALA A 213 5.88 16.94 -0.86
C ALA A 213 6.13 18.25 -0.10
N GLN A 214 5.07 18.90 0.39
CA GLN A 214 5.19 20.11 1.20
C GLN A 214 5.89 19.85 2.54
N MET A 215 5.57 18.75 3.22
CA MET A 215 6.21 18.36 4.48
C MET A 215 7.71 18.14 4.32
N ILE A 216 8.13 17.49 3.24
CA ILE A 216 9.56 17.28 2.93
C ILE A 216 10.26 18.63 2.69
N ARG A 217 9.66 19.52 1.90
CA ARG A 217 10.21 20.87 1.63
C ARG A 217 10.34 21.69 2.92
N LEU A 218 9.32 21.68 3.77
CA LEU A 218 9.34 22.39 5.06
C LEU A 218 10.42 21.85 5.99
N ARG A 219 10.53 20.52 6.09
CA ARG A 219 11.56 19.86 6.91
C ARG A 219 12.97 20.30 6.49
N ARG A 220 13.21 20.35 5.18
CA ARG A 220 14.50 20.79 4.63
C ARG A 220 14.78 22.27 4.83
N SER A 221 13.80 23.12 4.57
CA SER A 221 13.93 24.56 4.83
C SER A 221 14.24 24.88 6.30
N SER A 222 13.88 23.97 7.21
CA SER A 222 14.16 24.06 8.65
C SER A 222 15.54 23.50 9.04
N GLY A 223 16.39 23.13 8.08
CA GLY A 223 17.73 22.59 8.30
C GLY A 223 17.77 21.12 8.71
N ASN A 224 16.63 20.43 8.79
CA ASN A 224 16.54 19.00 9.09
C ASN A 224 16.62 18.16 7.79
N ASN A 225 17.73 18.32 7.08
CA ASN A 225 17.97 17.71 5.76
C ASN A 225 18.21 16.20 5.72
N PRO A 226 18.79 15.52 6.74
CA PRO A 226 19.12 14.12 6.58
C PRO A 226 17.84 13.27 6.54
N PHE A 227 17.66 12.58 5.42
CA PHE A 227 16.76 11.45 5.25
C PHE A 227 17.58 10.17 5.29
N PRO A 228 17.10 9.09 5.90
CA PRO A 228 17.68 7.78 5.65
C PRO A 228 17.60 7.51 4.14
N THR A 229 18.74 7.25 3.50
CA THR A 229 18.81 7.08 2.03
C THR A 229 17.88 5.98 1.55
N TRP A 230 17.78 4.87 2.28
CA TRP A 230 16.82 3.81 1.96
C TRP A 230 15.37 4.32 1.90
N PHE A 231 14.99 5.32 2.71
CA PHE A 231 13.64 5.84 2.77
C PHE A 231 13.37 6.82 1.63
N SER A 232 14.34 7.69 1.29
CA SER A 232 14.22 8.55 0.11
C SER A 232 14.19 7.73 -1.19
N ASP A 233 15.07 6.74 -1.34
CA ASP A 233 15.15 5.88 -2.52
C ASP A 233 13.84 5.11 -2.71
N PHE A 234 13.28 4.63 -1.60
CA PHE A 234 12.02 3.89 -1.54
C PHE A 234 10.83 4.77 -1.98
N LEU A 235 10.72 5.99 -1.46
CA LEU A 235 9.66 6.92 -1.87
C LEU A 235 9.85 7.39 -3.32
N LEU A 236 11.08 7.56 -3.77
CA LEU A 236 11.42 7.94 -5.14
C LEU A 236 11.01 6.84 -6.12
N HIS A 237 11.33 5.59 -5.83
CA HIS A 237 10.92 4.44 -6.63
C HIS A 237 9.39 4.33 -6.79
N ASP A 238 8.63 4.48 -5.69
CA ASP A 238 7.16 4.53 -5.78
C ASP A 238 6.68 5.69 -6.65
N SER A 239 7.23 6.87 -6.42
CA SER A 239 6.81 8.09 -7.11
C SER A 239 7.06 8.01 -8.61
N ILE A 240 8.18 7.41 -9.04
CA ILE A 240 8.47 7.14 -10.45
C ILE A 240 7.39 6.21 -11.00
N GLY A 241 7.16 5.06 -10.35
CA GLY A 241 6.11 4.11 -10.73
C GLY A 241 4.74 4.78 -10.91
N GLN A 242 4.33 5.63 -9.96
CA GLN A 242 3.04 6.32 -10.01
C GLN A 242 2.98 7.43 -11.05
N SER A 243 4.07 8.15 -11.28
CA SER A 243 4.13 9.17 -12.34
C SER A 243 3.86 8.54 -13.71
N ILE A 244 4.31 7.31 -13.92
CA ILE A 244 4.08 6.54 -15.14
C ILE A 244 2.61 6.13 -15.24
N SER A 245 2.03 5.56 -14.17
CA SER A 245 0.66 5.02 -14.21
C SER A 245 -0.44 6.10 -14.23
N SER A 246 -0.21 7.26 -13.59
CA SER A 246 -1.30 8.21 -13.27
C SER A 246 -1.29 9.50 -14.10
N GLN A 247 -0.26 9.76 -14.91
CA GLN A 247 -0.05 11.01 -15.66
C GLN A 247 -0.29 12.29 -14.82
N ASN A 248 -0.12 12.21 -13.50
CA ASN A 248 -0.49 13.27 -12.57
C ASN A 248 0.75 14.00 -12.04
N ASP A 249 0.74 15.33 -12.11
CA ASP A 249 1.81 16.23 -11.70
C ASP A 249 2.16 16.18 -10.19
N SER A 250 1.31 15.60 -9.34
CA SER A 250 1.62 15.52 -7.90
C SER A 250 2.83 14.68 -7.56
N HIS A 251 3.01 13.56 -8.25
CA HIS A 251 4.17 12.70 -8.05
C HIS A 251 5.45 13.38 -8.54
N ASN A 252 5.37 14.22 -9.59
CA ASN A 252 6.47 15.09 -10.02
C ASN A 252 6.90 16.07 -8.91
N LYS A 253 5.94 16.71 -8.25
CA LYS A 253 6.22 17.61 -7.11
C LYS A 253 6.87 16.88 -5.95
N LEU A 254 6.45 15.64 -5.67
CA LEU A 254 7.04 14.79 -4.63
C LEU A 254 8.47 14.37 -4.98
N MET A 255 8.74 13.95 -6.22
CA MET A 255 10.09 13.60 -6.68
C MET A 255 11.06 14.79 -6.57
N GLN A 256 10.64 15.97 -7.01
CA GLN A 256 11.41 17.21 -6.83
C GLN A 256 11.66 17.49 -5.34
N ALA A 257 10.63 17.34 -4.51
CA ALA A 257 10.77 17.49 -3.07
C ALA A 257 11.73 16.46 -2.48
N LEU A 258 11.90 15.25 -3.04
CA LEU A 258 12.81 14.22 -2.52
C LEU A 258 14.28 14.41 -2.94
N ARG A 259 14.60 15.08 -4.04
CA ARG A 259 16.00 15.18 -4.54
C ARG A 259 16.81 16.37 -4.06
N ASN A 260 16.17 17.35 -3.42
CA ASN A 260 16.83 18.57 -2.90
C ASN A 260 17.45 19.43 -4.01
N GLU A 261 16.90 19.36 -5.21
CA GLU A 261 17.39 20.11 -6.36
C GLU A 261 16.54 21.37 -6.54
N ASP A 262 17.14 22.53 -6.27
CA ASP A 262 16.72 23.83 -6.82
C ASP A 262 17.21 24.01 -8.28
N HIS A 263 17.86 22.97 -8.86
CA HIS A 263 18.37 22.95 -10.23
C HIS A 263 17.43 22.22 -11.21
N PRO A 264 17.35 22.67 -12.48
CA PRO A 264 16.37 22.22 -13.46
C PRO A 264 16.67 20.85 -14.11
N THR A 265 17.67 20.09 -13.65
CA THR A 265 17.86 18.67 -14.04
C THR A 265 16.86 17.78 -13.28
N SER A 266 15.60 18.21 -13.32
CA SER A 266 14.43 17.47 -12.90
C SER A 266 14.49 16.07 -13.50
N MET A 267 14.33 15.05 -12.67
CA MET A 267 14.02 13.70 -13.16
C MET A 267 12.69 13.81 -13.92
N ASP A 268 12.78 13.95 -15.24
CA ASP A 268 11.63 14.09 -16.10
C ASP A 268 11.15 12.69 -16.50
N VAL A 269 10.57 11.99 -15.52
CA VAL A 269 10.00 10.65 -15.73
C VAL A 269 8.91 10.71 -16.81
N SER A 270 8.16 11.80 -16.89
CA SER A 270 7.19 12.05 -17.98
C SER A 270 7.86 11.97 -19.35
N ARG A 271 9.01 12.62 -19.55
CA ARG A 271 9.76 12.53 -20.81
C ARG A 271 10.16 11.10 -21.17
N ILE A 272 10.63 10.31 -20.20
CA ILE A 272 10.95 8.89 -20.43
C ILE A 272 9.67 8.12 -20.77
N SER A 273 8.61 8.30 -19.99
CA SER A 273 7.34 7.58 -20.16
C SER A 273 6.66 7.89 -21.49
N ASP A 274 6.51 9.17 -21.82
CA ASP A 274 5.91 9.65 -23.07
C ASP A 274 6.72 9.19 -24.29
N GLY A 275 8.06 9.24 -24.17
CA GLY A 275 8.94 8.76 -25.22
C GLY A 275 8.86 7.25 -25.41
N LEU A 276 8.78 6.45 -24.33
CA LEU A 276 8.54 5.01 -24.41
C LEU A 276 7.19 4.67 -25.05
N ASP A 277 6.12 5.41 -24.71
CA ASP A 277 4.81 5.22 -25.30
C ASP A 277 4.75 5.63 -26.78
N HIS A 278 5.47 6.68 -27.15
CA HIS A 278 5.63 7.08 -28.54
C HIS A 278 6.41 6.04 -29.34
N LEU A 279 7.53 5.57 -28.80
CA LEU A 279 8.35 4.52 -29.41
C LEU A 279 7.55 3.23 -29.59
N ARG A 280 6.80 2.80 -28.56
CA ARG A 280 5.92 1.63 -28.61
C ARG A 280 4.91 1.71 -29.75
N ARG A 281 4.22 2.83 -29.89
CA ARG A 281 3.27 3.05 -31.00
C ARG A 281 3.96 2.98 -32.36
N THR A 282 5.11 3.64 -32.49
CA THR A 282 5.90 3.65 -33.73
C THR A 282 6.36 2.24 -34.12
N ILE A 283 6.79 1.41 -33.16
CA ILE A 283 7.18 0.02 -33.40
C ILE A 283 5.97 -0.84 -33.82
N ASN A 284 4.82 -0.68 -33.15
CA ASN A 284 3.60 -1.39 -33.52
C ASN A 284 3.16 -1.03 -34.94
N ASP A 285 3.13 0.27 -35.28
CA ASP A 285 2.76 0.75 -36.62
C ASP A 285 3.73 0.24 -37.69
N TYR A 286 5.04 0.19 -37.37
CA TYR A 286 6.06 -0.37 -38.24
C TYR A 286 5.81 -1.85 -38.57
N HIS A 287 5.47 -2.66 -37.56
CA HIS A 287 5.20 -4.09 -37.74
C HIS A 287 3.82 -4.39 -38.34
N ALA A 288 2.84 -3.51 -38.16
CA ALA A 288 1.53 -3.62 -38.79
C ALA A 288 1.54 -3.26 -40.29
N SER A 289 2.54 -2.50 -40.75
CA SER A 289 2.70 -2.13 -42.15
C SER A 289 3.30 -3.28 -42.98
N PRO A 290 2.70 -3.64 -44.14
CA PRO A 290 3.25 -4.68 -45.01
C PRO A 290 4.59 -4.31 -45.64
N ASN A 291 4.83 -3.00 -45.85
CA ASN A 291 6.03 -2.46 -46.48
C ASN A 291 6.42 -1.14 -45.78
N PRO A 292 6.97 -1.19 -44.56
CA PRO A 292 7.31 0.01 -43.83
C PRO A 292 8.46 0.77 -44.53
N PRO A 293 8.39 2.10 -44.67
CA PRO A 293 9.47 2.89 -45.24
C PRO A 293 10.76 2.76 -44.44
N ALA A 294 11.92 2.71 -45.12
CA ALA A 294 13.24 2.66 -44.46
C ALA A 294 13.48 3.83 -43.49
N LEU A 295 12.87 5.00 -43.76
CA LEU A 295 12.92 6.16 -42.88
C LEU A 295 12.30 5.89 -41.49
N VAL A 296 11.25 5.06 -41.41
CA VAL A 296 10.59 4.72 -40.13
C VAL A 296 11.53 3.89 -39.26
N ARG A 297 12.25 2.95 -39.87
CA ARG A 297 13.29 2.17 -39.17
C ARG A 297 14.39 3.06 -38.58
N LEU A 298 14.94 3.98 -39.39
CA LEU A 298 15.96 4.92 -38.92
C LEU A 298 15.43 5.83 -37.80
N ASN A 299 14.17 6.24 -37.89
CA ASN A 299 13.52 7.01 -36.84
C ASN A 299 13.37 6.21 -35.53
N ILE A 300 13.00 4.92 -35.60
CA ILE A 300 12.95 4.04 -34.41
C ILE A 300 14.35 3.91 -33.78
N GLU A 301 15.39 3.65 -34.59
CA GLU A 301 16.77 3.55 -34.12
C GLU A 301 17.21 4.84 -33.41
N TYR A 302 16.94 6.00 -34.01
CA TYR A 302 17.23 7.31 -33.42
C TYR A 302 16.47 7.56 -32.11
N GLN A 303 15.17 7.20 -32.05
CA GLN A 303 14.36 7.35 -30.83
C GLN A 303 14.88 6.47 -29.69
N VAL A 304 15.30 5.24 -29.99
CA VAL A 304 15.92 4.33 -29.01
C VAL A 304 17.21 4.92 -28.44
N GLU A 305 18.07 5.48 -29.30
CA GLU A 305 19.33 6.12 -28.86
C GLU A 305 19.06 7.36 -27.99
N CYS A 306 18.11 8.22 -28.38
CA CYS A 306 17.73 9.38 -27.60
C CYS A 306 17.18 8.98 -26.22
N LEU A 307 16.31 7.97 -26.18
CA LEU A 307 15.75 7.46 -24.92
C LEU A 307 16.81 6.79 -24.04
N GLN A 308 17.80 6.11 -24.61
CA GLN A 308 18.92 5.57 -23.84
C GLN A 308 19.71 6.70 -23.17
N LEU A 309 19.97 7.80 -23.87
CA LEU A 309 20.63 8.98 -23.29
C LEU A 309 19.77 9.63 -22.21
N ASP A 310 18.47 9.78 -22.44
CA ASP A 310 17.54 10.35 -21.45
C ASP A 310 17.50 9.50 -20.18
N VAL A 311 17.45 8.17 -20.30
CA VAL A 311 17.51 7.24 -19.16
C VAL A 311 18.81 7.41 -18.37
N GLU A 312 19.96 7.51 -19.03
CA GLU A 312 21.25 7.69 -18.37
C GLU A 312 21.37 9.04 -17.66
N VAL A 313 20.86 10.12 -18.26
CA VAL A 313 20.96 11.48 -17.72
C VAL A 313 19.93 11.71 -16.60
N LEU A 314 18.67 11.31 -16.82
CA LEU A 314 17.57 11.62 -15.90
C LEU A 314 17.55 10.66 -14.70
N LEU A 315 18.09 9.45 -14.84
CA LEU A 315 18.24 8.46 -13.76
C LEU A 315 19.71 8.27 -13.34
N ALA A 316 20.52 9.33 -13.43
CA ALA A 316 21.96 9.31 -13.12
C ALA A 316 22.30 9.05 -11.62
N SER A 317 21.30 8.84 -10.76
CA SER A 317 21.52 8.56 -9.34
C SER A 317 22.17 7.18 -9.15
N GLU A 318 23.14 7.13 -8.22
CA GLU A 318 23.77 5.87 -7.77
C GLU A 318 22.98 5.19 -6.63
N GLU A 319 21.84 5.78 -6.24
CA GLU A 319 20.88 5.18 -5.33
C GLU A 319 20.37 3.85 -5.88
N HIS A 320 20.23 2.87 -5.00
CA HIS A 320 20.07 1.47 -5.39
C HIS A 320 18.83 1.26 -6.28
N HIS A 321 17.66 1.77 -5.86
CA HIS A 321 16.42 1.60 -6.62
C HIS A 321 16.43 2.36 -7.96
N VAL A 322 17.05 3.54 -8.01
CA VAL A 322 17.16 4.32 -9.27
C VAL A 322 18.11 3.63 -10.24
N ARG A 323 19.22 3.08 -9.74
CA ARG A 323 20.17 2.29 -10.54
C ARG A 323 19.52 1.02 -11.09
N THR A 324 18.77 0.29 -10.27
CA THR A 324 18.01 -0.90 -10.70
C THR A 324 17.04 -0.56 -11.82
N LEU A 325 16.27 0.52 -11.64
CA LEU A 325 15.31 0.97 -12.64
C LEU A 325 15.99 1.44 -13.94
N ARG A 326 17.10 2.18 -13.84
CA ARG A 326 17.95 2.57 -14.99
C ARG A 326 18.41 1.34 -15.76
N CYS A 327 18.89 0.29 -15.07
CA CYS A 327 19.29 -0.97 -15.71
C CYS A 327 18.11 -1.64 -16.44
N ALA A 328 16.94 -1.72 -15.80
CA ALA A 328 15.73 -2.27 -16.38
C ALA A 328 15.28 -1.50 -17.65
N PHE A 329 15.32 -0.17 -17.64
CA PHE A 329 14.99 0.63 -18.83
C PHE A 329 15.95 0.41 -19.98
N ARG A 330 17.25 0.32 -19.71
CA ARG A 330 18.25 0.03 -20.75
C ARG A 330 17.97 -1.31 -21.42
N LEU A 331 17.70 -2.34 -20.61
CA LEU A 331 17.31 -3.65 -21.12
C LEU A 331 16.02 -3.58 -21.92
N PHE A 332 14.99 -2.90 -21.40
CA PHE A 332 13.71 -2.78 -22.08
C PHE A 332 13.85 -2.13 -23.46
N LEU A 333 14.61 -1.03 -23.57
CA LEU A 333 14.88 -0.36 -24.85
C LEU A 333 15.62 -1.27 -25.84
N LEU A 334 16.62 -2.03 -25.36
CA LEU A 334 17.35 -3.01 -26.19
C LEU A 334 16.46 -4.17 -26.65
N LEU A 335 15.50 -4.59 -25.82
CA LEU A 335 14.53 -5.64 -26.14
C LEU A 335 13.45 -5.15 -27.11
N MET A 336 13.02 -3.90 -27.00
CA MET A 336 12.05 -3.27 -27.91
C MET A 336 12.62 -3.16 -29.33
N TRP A 337 13.91 -2.84 -29.47
CA TRP A 337 14.56 -2.72 -30.76
C TRP A 337 16.01 -3.25 -30.72
N PRO A 338 16.22 -4.56 -30.97
CA PRO A 338 17.55 -5.18 -30.88
C PRO A 338 18.41 -4.80 -32.09
N SER A 339 19.10 -3.66 -31.98
CA SER A 339 20.07 -3.15 -32.97
C SER A 339 21.53 -3.48 -32.62
N LYS A 340 21.80 -4.01 -31.42
CA LYS A 340 23.13 -4.39 -30.91
C LYS A 340 23.25 -5.92 -30.71
N PRO A 341 24.47 -6.50 -30.73
CA PRO A 341 24.67 -7.94 -30.56
C PRO A 341 24.22 -8.47 -29.18
N ASN A 342 23.72 -9.71 -29.15
CA ASN A 342 23.07 -10.35 -28.00
C ASN A 342 23.93 -10.42 -26.72
N GLY A 343 25.27 -10.49 -26.84
CA GLY A 343 26.16 -10.64 -25.68
C GLY A 343 26.07 -9.50 -24.65
N THR A 344 25.68 -8.30 -25.07
CA THR A 344 25.48 -7.16 -24.16
C THR A 344 24.18 -7.30 -23.35
N ILE A 345 23.16 -7.99 -23.87
CA ILE A 345 21.85 -8.12 -23.23
C ILE A 345 21.92 -9.09 -22.04
N GLN A 346 22.60 -10.22 -22.20
CA GLN A 346 22.78 -11.20 -21.12
C GLN A 346 23.51 -10.60 -19.91
N THR A 347 24.63 -9.90 -20.13
CA THR A 347 25.38 -9.26 -19.04
C THR A 347 24.52 -8.24 -18.27
N LEU A 348 23.71 -7.45 -18.98
CA LEU A 348 22.79 -6.52 -18.33
C LEU A 348 21.68 -7.25 -17.55
N ALA A 349 21.22 -8.41 -18.03
CA ALA A 349 20.25 -9.24 -17.28
C ALA A 349 20.85 -9.77 -15.97
N ASP A 350 22.13 -10.16 -15.98
CA ASP A 350 22.87 -10.57 -14.79
C ASP A 350 23.04 -9.42 -13.78
N GLU A 351 23.38 -8.23 -14.28
CA GLU A 351 23.44 -7.00 -13.47
C GLU A 351 22.08 -6.67 -12.84
N LEU A 352 20.99 -6.75 -13.62
CA LEU A 352 19.64 -6.52 -13.13
C LEU A 352 19.25 -7.55 -12.06
N ARG A 353 19.57 -8.83 -12.26
CA ARG A 353 19.35 -9.89 -11.25
C ARG A 353 20.08 -9.57 -9.95
N TYR A 354 21.37 -9.21 -10.02
CA TYR A 354 22.15 -8.85 -8.85
C TYR A 354 21.53 -7.64 -8.13
N ALA A 355 21.17 -6.60 -8.89
CA ALA A 355 20.55 -5.39 -8.37
C ALA A 355 19.15 -5.63 -7.78
N LEU A 356 18.38 -6.62 -8.26
CA LEU A 356 17.07 -6.98 -7.69
C LEU A 356 17.15 -8.00 -6.53
N THR A 357 18.34 -8.57 -6.30
CA THR A 357 18.65 -9.44 -5.14
C THR A 357 19.08 -8.62 -3.93
N GLU A 358 19.79 -7.51 -4.14
CA GLU A 358 20.26 -6.57 -3.11
C GLU A 358 19.18 -5.70 -2.39
N PRO A 359 17.95 -5.44 -2.89
CA PRO A 359 16.96 -4.66 -2.17
C PRO A 359 16.29 -5.51 -1.10
N HIS A 360 16.61 -5.21 0.16
CA HIS A 360 16.09 -5.92 1.34
C HIS A 360 14.68 -5.47 1.77
N ILE A 361 14.13 -4.40 1.18
CA ILE A 361 12.75 -3.92 1.43
C ILE A 361 12.04 -3.75 0.09
N ARG A 362 10.89 -4.38 -0.09
CA ARG A 362 10.04 -4.23 -1.29
C ARG A 362 8.74 -3.49 -0.96
N LEU A 363 8.35 -2.60 -1.86
CA LEU A 363 7.09 -1.87 -1.77
C LEU A 363 5.94 -2.70 -2.31
N CYS A 364 4.89 -2.87 -1.49
CA CYS A 364 3.63 -3.38 -2.02
C CYS A 364 3.03 -2.44 -3.09
N SER A 365 3.29 -1.13 -2.99
CA SER A 365 2.77 -0.12 -3.91
C SER A 365 3.46 -0.08 -5.26
N SER A 366 4.70 -0.57 -5.37
CA SER A 366 5.47 -0.61 -6.63
C SER A 366 5.45 -1.98 -7.29
N MET A 367 4.54 -2.88 -6.89
CA MET A 367 4.52 -4.27 -7.34
C MET A 367 4.41 -4.38 -8.87
N ALA A 368 3.66 -3.50 -9.53
CA ALA A 368 3.54 -3.52 -10.98
C ALA A 368 4.87 -3.25 -11.68
N LEU A 369 5.62 -2.25 -11.20
CA LEU A 369 6.94 -1.91 -11.73
C LEU A 369 7.92 -3.05 -11.50
N THR A 370 7.94 -3.65 -10.31
CA THR A 370 8.82 -4.79 -10.00
C THR A 370 8.49 -6.04 -10.81
N ILE A 371 7.21 -6.34 -11.04
CA ILE A 371 6.80 -7.43 -11.94
C ILE A 371 7.28 -7.15 -13.36
N TRP A 372 7.15 -5.91 -13.83
CA TRP A 372 7.69 -5.50 -15.12
C TRP A 372 9.21 -5.69 -15.21
N GLU A 373 9.97 -5.28 -14.19
CA GLU A 373 11.44 -5.50 -14.13
C GLU A 373 11.79 -6.99 -14.24
N PHE A 374 11.03 -7.88 -13.59
CA PHE A 374 11.24 -9.32 -13.70
C PHE A 374 10.92 -9.87 -15.09
N PHE A 375 9.86 -9.39 -15.76
CA PHE A 375 9.60 -9.77 -17.15
C PHE A 375 10.71 -9.29 -18.09
N VAL A 376 11.19 -8.06 -17.93
CA VAL A 376 12.32 -7.52 -18.70
C VAL A 376 13.58 -8.36 -18.50
N GLY A 377 13.91 -8.68 -17.25
CA GLY A 377 15.07 -9.53 -16.92
C GLY A 377 14.94 -10.95 -17.48
N ALA A 378 13.78 -11.57 -17.34
CA ALA A 378 13.50 -12.90 -17.89
C ALA A 378 13.65 -12.93 -19.41
N LEU A 379 13.16 -11.90 -20.11
CA LEU A 379 13.28 -11.78 -21.57
C LEU A 379 14.71 -11.53 -22.05
N ALA A 380 15.49 -10.78 -21.27
CA ALA A 380 16.87 -10.48 -21.58
C ALA A 380 17.82 -11.66 -21.31
N ALA A 381 17.47 -12.53 -20.37
CA ALA A 381 18.28 -13.68 -20.00
C ALA A 381 18.16 -14.83 -21.03
N GLU A 382 19.31 -15.36 -21.45
CA GLU A 382 19.42 -16.51 -22.34
C GLU A 382 18.82 -17.77 -21.70
N ALA A 383 18.08 -18.53 -22.51
CA ALA A 383 17.47 -19.80 -22.12
C ALA A 383 18.25 -20.97 -22.76
N PRO A 384 18.59 -22.03 -22.03
CA PRO A 384 18.49 -22.19 -20.57
C PRO A 384 19.64 -21.50 -19.83
N GLY A 385 19.36 -20.88 -18.68
CA GLY A 385 20.37 -20.18 -17.88
C GLY A 385 19.90 -19.88 -16.46
N GLU A 386 20.83 -19.86 -15.50
CA GLU A 386 20.56 -19.61 -14.07
C GLU A 386 19.81 -18.28 -13.83
N THR A 387 20.20 -17.25 -14.58
CA THR A 387 19.58 -15.92 -14.48
C THR A 387 18.13 -15.93 -14.94
N ARG A 388 17.81 -16.63 -16.03
CA ARG A 388 16.43 -16.80 -16.49
C ARG A 388 15.61 -17.54 -15.44
N SER A 389 16.10 -18.67 -14.95
CA SER A 389 15.40 -19.46 -13.92
C SER A 389 15.09 -18.64 -12.69
N TRP A 390 16.05 -17.84 -12.20
CA TRP A 390 15.82 -16.95 -11.06
C TRP A 390 14.65 -15.97 -11.29
N PHE A 391 14.55 -15.36 -12.47
CA PHE A 391 13.42 -14.46 -12.78
C PHE A 391 12.09 -15.21 -12.87
N ILE A 392 12.08 -16.40 -13.49
CA ILE A 392 10.89 -17.26 -13.59
C ILE A 392 10.40 -17.67 -12.19
N ASP A 393 11.32 -18.10 -11.32
CA ASP A 393 10.99 -18.50 -9.95
C ASP A 393 10.38 -17.32 -9.16
N ARG A 394 10.96 -16.10 -9.30
CA ARG A 394 10.45 -14.90 -8.63
C ARG A 394 9.09 -14.45 -9.14
N LEU A 395 8.83 -14.55 -10.45
CA LEU A 395 7.49 -14.35 -10.99
C LEU A 395 6.54 -15.42 -10.43
N GLY A 396 6.99 -16.67 -10.37
CA GLY A 396 6.28 -17.79 -9.75
C GLY A 396 5.84 -17.47 -8.32
N ASP A 397 6.76 -17.07 -7.46
CA ASP A 397 6.51 -16.70 -6.06
C ASP A 397 5.46 -15.58 -5.91
N ILE A 398 5.42 -14.64 -6.84
CA ILE A 398 4.47 -13.51 -6.82
C ILE A 398 3.07 -13.93 -7.24
N PHE A 399 2.97 -14.81 -8.24
CA PHE A 399 1.68 -15.21 -8.80
C PHE A 399 1.06 -16.44 -8.10
N LYS A 400 1.87 -17.31 -7.46
CA LYS A 400 1.41 -18.49 -6.67
C LYS A 400 0.30 -18.12 -5.65
N PRO A 401 0.45 -17.09 -4.79
CA PRO A 401 -0.56 -16.77 -3.78
C PRO A 401 -1.79 -16.04 -4.34
N ARG A 402 -1.72 -15.53 -5.59
CA ARG A 402 -2.73 -14.62 -6.15
C ARG A 402 -3.78 -15.33 -7.01
N HIS A 403 -3.67 -16.64 -7.23
CA HIS A 403 -4.50 -17.40 -8.19
C HIS A 403 -4.61 -16.69 -9.55
N ALA A 404 -3.57 -15.96 -9.95
CA ALA A 404 -3.56 -15.28 -11.22
C ALA A 404 -3.27 -16.33 -12.30
N THR A 405 -4.31 -17.04 -12.73
CA THR A 405 -4.20 -18.11 -13.73
C THR A 405 -4.33 -17.58 -15.16
N GLU A 406 -4.75 -16.33 -15.31
CA GLU A 406 -5.06 -15.74 -16.61
C GLU A 406 -4.02 -14.73 -17.06
N TRP A 407 -3.54 -14.90 -18.30
CA TRP A 407 -2.67 -13.95 -19.00
C TRP A 407 -3.20 -12.50 -18.97
N ARG A 408 -4.52 -12.32 -18.98
CA ARG A 408 -5.17 -11.01 -18.91
C ARG A 408 -4.74 -10.20 -17.69
N HIS A 409 -4.54 -10.85 -16.53
CA HIS A 409 -4.08 -10.18 -15.32
C HIS A 409 -2.64 -9.68 -15.46
N VAL A 410 -1.78 -10.46 -16.14
CA VAL A 410 -0.41 -10.03 -16.42
C VAL A 410 -0.40 -8.80 -17.33
N VAL A 411 -1.22 -8.80 -18.38
CA VAL A 411 -1.36 -7.64 -19.29
C VAL A 411 -1.84 -6.39 -18.53
N ASP A 412 -2.81 -6.51 -17.63
CA ASP A 412 -3.28 -5.40 -16.79
C ASP A 412 -2.14 -4.86 -15.90
N ILE A 413 -1.32 -5.73 -15.32
CA ILE A 413 -0.16 -5.33 -14.52
C ILE A 413 0.89 -4.61 -15.37
N LEU A 414 1.24 -5.14 -16.54
CA LEU A 414 2.19 -4.49 -17.46
C LEU A 414 1.66 -3.14 -17.96
N SER A 415 0.35 -2.99 -18.14
CA SER A 415 -0.29 -1.72 -18.51
C SER A 415 -0.18 -0.64 -17.43
N LYS A 416 -0.08 -1.05 -16.16
CA LYS A 416 0.14 -0.15 -15.02
C LYS A 416 1.62 0.22 -14.84
N ALA A 417 2.53 -0.50 -15.49
CA ALA A 417 3.95 -0.17 -15.54
C ALA A 417 4.29 0.36 -16.94
N PHE A 418 5.06 -0.39 -17.74
CA PHE A 418 5.32 -0.08 -19.15
C PHE A 418 4.81 -1.18 -20.05
N MET A 419 3.83 -0.82 -20.90
CA MET A 419 3.29 -1.74 -21.89
C MET A 419 4.35 -2.02 -22.97
N PRO A 420 4.74 -3.27 -23.23
CA PRO A 420 5.60 -3.61 -24.37
C PRO A 420 4.88 -3.42 -25.71
N PRO A 421 5.61 -3.24 -26.83
CA PRO A 421 5.03 -3.38 -28.17
C PRO A 421 4.52 -4.81 -28.39
N GLU A 422 3.59 -5.01 -29.32
CA GLU A 422 2.87 -6.29 -29.51
C GLU A 422 3.84 -7.46 -29.74
N CYS A 423 4.89 -7.25 -30.52
CA CYS A 423 5.91 -8.26 -30.79
C CYS A 423 6.69 -8.69 -29.53
N LEU A 424 6.93 -7.78 -28.59
CA LEU A 424 7.59 -8.07 -27.32
C LEU A 424 6.59 -8.62 -26.29
N LEU A 425 5.33 -8.17 -26.33
CA LEU A 425 4.25 -8.68 -25.48
C LEU A 425 4.01 -10.19 -25.70
N GLU A 426 4.09 -10.66 -26.95
CA GLU A 426 4.01 -12.09 -27.24
C GLU A 426 5.19 -12.88 -26.68
N LYS A 427 6.39 -12.28 -26.59
CA LYS A 427 7.51 -12.90 -25.87
C LYS A 427 7.27 -12.93 -24.35
N CYS A 428 6.67 -11.87 -23.78
CA CYS A 428 6.24 -11.90 -22.36
C CYS A 428 5.25 -13.05 -22.12
N ARG A 429 4.36 -13.36 -23.08
CA ARG A 429 3.43 -14.49 -22.98
C ARG A 429 4.17 -15.83 -22.88
N VAL A 430 5.26 -16.01 -23.61
CA VAL A 430 6.10 -17.22 -23.51
C VAL A 430 6.73 -17.33 -22.12
N VAL A 431 7.28 -16.24 -21.59
CA VAL A 431 7.79 -16.18 -20.20
C VAL A 431 6.69 -16.56 -19.19
N TRP A 432 5.48 -16.02 -19.36
CA TRP A 432 4.34 -16.37 -18.51
C TRP A 432 3.97 -17.86 -18.57
N GLN A 433 4.00 -18.48 -19.76
CA GLN A 433 3.75 -19.92 -19.90
C GLN A 433 4.82 -20.76 -19.21
N GLU A 434 6.07 -20.31 -19.16
CA GLU A 434 7.13 -20.98 -18.40
C GLU A 434 6.87 -20.90 -16.89
N VAL A 435 6.45 -19.72 -16.39
CA VAL A 435 6.05 -19.54 -14.99
C VAL A 435 4.89 -20.47 -14.62
N ASP A 436 3.86 -20.52 -15.46
CA ASP A 436 2.67 -21.36 -15.24
C ASP A 436 3.04 -22.86 -15.20
N ARG A 437 3.89 -23.32 -16.13
CA ARG A 437 4.38 -24.71 -16.14
C ARG A 437 5.24 -25.06 -14.92
N ALA A 438 6.12 -24.15 -14.50
CA ALA A 438 6.94 -24.35 -13.31
C ALA A 438 6.09 -24.52 -12.04
N GLN A 439 4.94 -23.84 -11.96
CA GLN A 439 3.98 -23.99 -10.86
C GLN A 439 3.23 -25.33 -10.88
N VAL A 440 2.94 -25.89 -12.07
CA VAL A 440 2.26 -27.19 -12.19
C VAL A 440 3.20 -28.35 -11.87
N GLY A 441 4.46 -28.27 -12.31
CA GLY A 441 5.47 -29.32 -12.05
C GLY A 441 5.80 -29.55 -10.58
N GLU A 442 5.78 -28.51 -9.74
CA GLU A 442 5.95 -28.65 -8.28
C GLU A 442 4.78 -29.38 -7.59
N ASN A 443 3.56 -29.33 -8.16
CA ASN A 443 2.39 -29.97 -7.56
C ASN A 443 2.30 -31.48 -7.85
N ASP A 444 2.90 -31.95 -8.95
CA ASP A 444 2.92 -33.38 -9.30
C ASP A 444 4.00 -34.15 -8.51
N GLU A 445 5.09 -33.52 -8.09
CA GLU A 445 6.08 -34.17 -7.21
C GLU A 445 5.60 -34.32 -5.75
N ALA A 446 4.60 -33.54 -5.33
CA ALA A 446 4.01 -33.62 -3.99
C ALA A 446 3.01 -34.79 -3.81
N ILE A 447 2.69 -35.53 -4.88
CA ILE A 447 1.80 -36.72 -4.83
C ILE A 447 2.63 -37.98 -5.11
N THR A 448 3.70 -38.19 -4.35
CA THR A 448 4.33 -39.52 -4.25
C THR A 448 4.94 -39.73 -2.88
N ILE A 449 4.11 -39.83 -1.83
CA ILE A 449 4.45 -40.52 -0.58
C ILE A 449 3.18 -41.20 -0.03
N ASP A 450 2.91 -42.40 -0.56
CA ASP A 450 2.77 -43.73 0.11
C ASP A 450 1.85 -44.67 -0.70
#